data_AF-A0A967LWW4-F1
#
_entry.id   AF-A0A967LWW4-F1
#
_cell.length_a   1.000
_cell.length_b   1.000
_cell.length_c   1.000
_cell.angle_alpha   90.00
_cell.angle_beta   90.00
_cell.angle_gamma   90.00
#
_symmetry.space_group_name_H-M   'P 1'
#
loop_
_entity.id
_entity.type
_entity.pdbx_description
1 polymer ?
#
loop_
_entity_poly.entity_id
_entity_poly.type
_entity_poly.pdbx_seq_one_letter_code
_entity_poly.pdbx_strand_id
1 'polypeptide(L)' 'MAKTIIDDWKVLPRLMMLAVTILTYQSVHWFMSLEDPSNAQAGLVSVCMGALTGCFGIWMGKETNK' A
#
# COMPACT_ATOMS: atom_id res chain seq x y z
N MET A 1 -31.21 10.40 -5.54
CA MET A 1 -30.99 8.94 -5.56
C MET A 1 -29.94 8.62 -6.63
N ALA A 2 -28.71 9.11 -6.47
CA ALA A 2 -27.61 8.78 -7.37
C ALA A 2 -26.97 7.50 -6.82
N LYS A 3 -27.42 6.36 -7.32
CA LYS A 3 -26.84 5.05 -7.02
C LYS A 3 -25.45 5.05 -7.66
N THR A 4 -24.45 5.54 -6.93
CA THR A 4 -23.05 5.51 -7.34
C THR A 4 -22.61 4.05 -7.36
N ILE A 5 -22.70 3.45 -8.55
CA ILE A 5 -22.15 2.14 -8.94
C ILE A 5 -20.67 1.96 -8.49
N ILE A 6 -20.00 3.05 -8.12
CA ILE A 6 -18.66 3.08 -7.51
C ILE A 6 -18.59 2.39 -6.13
N ASP A 7 -19.67 2.39 -5.34
CA ASP A 7 -19.72 1.70 -4.04
C ASP A 7 -19.88 0.18 -4.17
N ASP A 8 -20.61 -0.29 -5.18
CA ASP A 8 -20.89 -1.72 -5.39
C ASP A 8 -19.65 -2.52 -5.82
N TRP A 9 -18.68 -1.87 -6.49
CA TRP A 9 -17.54 -2.57 -7.08
C TRP A 9 -16.25 -2.57 -6.25
N LYS A 10 -16.25 -1.96 -5.04
CA LYS A 10 -15.05 -1.84 -4.19
C LYS A 10 -13.81 -1.34 -4.98
N VAL A 11 -14.02 -0.47 -5.98
CA VAL A 11 -12.93 0.07 -6.81
C VAL A 11 -11.99 0.93 -5.99
N LEU A 12 -12.52 1.71 -5.04
CA LEU A 12 -11.75 2.58 -4.18
C LEU A 12 -10.69 1.81 -3.35
N PRO A 13 -11.03 0.74 -2.60
CA PRO A 13 -10.03 -0.04 -1.87
C PRO A 13 -9.04 -0.81 -2.78
N ARG A 14 -9.46 -1.24 -3.98
CA ARG A 14 -8.54 -1.89 -4.94
C ARG A 14 -7.54 -0.90 -5.54
N LEU A 15 -7.98 0.30 -5.88
CA LEU A 15 -7.09 1.39 -6.34
C LEU A 15 -6.13 1.83 -5.23
N MET A 16 -6.60 1.91 -3.98
CA MET A 16 -5.73 2.22 -2.85
C MET A 16 -4.66 1.15 -2.64
N MET A 17 -5.00 -0.13 -2.76
CA MET A 17 -4.01 -1.23 -2.70
C MET A 17 -2.95 -1.09 -3.80
N LEU A 18 -3.39 -0.86 -5.05
CA LEU A 18 -2.48 -0.63 -6.18
C LEU A 18 -1.56 0.59 -5.94
N ALA A 19 -2.11 1.69 -5.45
CA ALA A 19 -1.36 2.90 -5.14
C ALA A 19 -0.31 2.66 -4.05
N VAL A 20 -0.66 1.95 -2.97
CA VAL A 20 0.29 1.61 -1.89
C VAL A 20 1.39 0.69 -2.41
N THR A 21 1.07 -0.32 -3.23
CA THR A 21 2.09 -1.20 -3.83
C THR A 21 3.08 -0.41 -4.69
N ILE A 22 2.59 0.52 -5.52
CA ILE A 22 3.45 1.38 -6.36
C ILE A 22 4.33 2.29 -5.49
N LEU A 23 3.76 2.89 -4.44
CA LEU A 23 4.49 3.74 -3.50
C LEU A 23 5.60 2.96 -2.77
N THR A 24 5.31 1.76 -2.27
CA THR A 24 6.30 0.92 -1.61
C THR A 24 7.41 0.50 -2.58
N TYR A 25 7.05 0.12 -3.81
CA TYR A 25 8.04 -0.21 -4.85
C TYR A 25 8.95 0.98 -5.16
N GLN A 26 8.39 2.18 -5.34
CA GLN A 26 9.17 3.40 -5.55
C GLN A 26 10.09 3.72 -4.36
N SER A 27 9.61 3.59 -3.12
CA SER A 27 10.45 3.82 -1.93
C SER A 27 11.62 2.85 -1.82
N VAL A 28 11.40 1.57 -2.14
CA VAL A 28 12.46 0.54 -2.15
C VAL A 28 13.44 0.78 -3.30
N HIS A 29 12.94 1.08 -4.49
CA HIS A 29 13.77 1.37 -5.66
C HIS A 29 14.61 2.63 -5.48
N TRP A 30 14.03 3.69 -4.89
CA TRP A 30 14.76 4.88 -4.49
C TRP A 30 15.86 4.53 -3.48
N PHE A 31 15.55 3.76 -2.43
CA PHE A 31 16.54 3.38 -1.42
C PHE A 31 17.71 2.56 -2.00
N MET A 32 17.44 1.66 -2.95
CA MET A 32 18.49 0.90 -3.65
C MET A 32 19.32 1.76 -4.63
N SER A 33 18.82 2.92 -5.05
CA SER A 33 19.52 3.84 -5.95
C SER A 33 20.48 4.79 -5.23
N LEU A 34 20.51 4.82 -3.89
CA LEU A 34 21.46 5.66 -3.15
C LEU A 34 22.86 5.04 -3.14
N GLU A 35 23.88 5.87 -3.41
CA GLU A 35 25.29 5.49 -3.29
C GLU A 35 25.71 5.21 -1.83
N ASP A 36 25.14 5.93 -0.86
CA ASP A 36 25.40 5.77 0.58
C ASP A 36 24.07 5.60 1.34
N PRO A 37 23.55 4.37 1.46
CA PRO A 37 22.31 4.12 2.17
C PRO A 37 22.48 4.32 3.69
N SER A 38 21.71 5.24 4.28
CA SER A 38 21.71 5.49 5.73
C SER A 38 20.72 4.59 6.47
N ASN A 39 21.07 4.16 7.69
CA ASN A 39 20.18 3.43 8.59
C ASN A 39 18.85 4.18 8.86
N ALA A 40 18.85 5.51 8.85
CA ALA A 40 17.63 6.30 9.02
C ALA A 40 16.66 6.14 7.82
N GLN A 41 17.18 6.08 6.60
CA GLN A 41 16.40 5.87 5.38
C GLN A 41 15.89 4.42 5.30
N ALA A 42 16.69 3.45 5.74
CA ALA A 42 16.25 2.06 5.88
C ALA A 42 15.05 1.93 6.84
N GLY A 43 15.06 2.72 7.93
CA GLY A 43 13.94 2.80 8.87
C GLY A 43 12.66 3.29 8.21
N LEU A 44 12.72 4.35 7.40
CA LEU A 44 11.57 4.86 6.64
C LEU A 44 10.99 3.79 5.70
N VAL A 45 11.84 3.11 4.92
CA VAL A 45 11.42 2.05 3.99
C VAL A 45 10.75 0.89 4.73
N SER A 46 11.28 0.52 5.90
CA SER A 46 10.70 -0.51 6.78
C SER A 46 9.30 -0.13 7.27
N VAL A 47 9.10 1.12 7.71
CA VAL A 47 7.77 1.61 8.13
C VAL A 47 6.78 1.59 6.97
N CYS A 48 7.19 2.00 5.77
CA CYS A 48 6.34 1.92 4.57
C CYS A 48 5.94 0.48 4.23
N MET A 49 6.86 -0.48 4.34
CA MET A 49 6.59 -1.90 4.11
C MET A 49 5.68 -2.50 5.20
N GLY A 50 5.89 -2.13 6.46
CA GLY A 50 5.05 -2.56 7.58
C GLY A 50 3.61 -2.05 7.49
N ALA A 51 3.44 -0.77 7.10
CA ALA A 51 2.12 -0.19 6.86
C ALA A 51 1.37 -0.90 5.73
N LEU A 52 2.07 -1.27 4.64
CA LEU A 52 1.49 -2.05 3.54
C LEU A 52 0.95 -3.41 4.04
N THR A 53 1.70 -4.15 4.85
CA THR A 53 1.25 -5.43 5.44
C THR A 53 0.00 -5.25 6.30
N GLY A 54 -0.07 -4.18 7.10
CA GLY A 54 -1.25 -3.85 7.89
C GLY A 54 -2.49 -3.57 7.03
N CYS A 55 -2.35 -2.73 5.99
CA CYS A 55 -3.41 -2.44 5.05
C CYS A 55 -3.88 -3.70 4.28
N PHE A 56 -2.94 -4.53 3.84
CA PHE A 56 -3.20 -5.78 3.14
C PHE A 56 -3.94 -6.79 4.03
N GLY A 57 -3.53 -6.92 5.31
CA GLY A 57 -4.20 -7.79 6.28
C GLY A 57 -5.65 -7.37 6.55
N ILE A 58 -5.91 -6.06 6.70
CA ILE A 58 -7.27 -5.52 6.85
C ILE A 58 -8.11 -5.80 5.60
N TRP A 59 -7.50 -5.69 4.41
CA TRP A 59 -8.18 -5.94 3.15
C TRP A 59 -8.56 -7.42 2.99
N MET A 60 -7.63 -8.36 3.20
CA MET A 60 -7.91 -9.80 3.19
C MET A 60 -8.99 -10.19 4.22
N GLY A 61 -8.92 -9.63 5.43
CA GLY A 61 -9.93 -9.88 6.47
C GLY A 61 -11.34 -9.44 6.06
N LYS A 62 -11.45 -8.39 5.23
CA LYS A 62 -12.72 -7.93 4.64
C LYS A 62 -13.19 -8.75 3.44
N GLU A 63 -12.33 -9.56 2.83
CA GLU A 63 -12.72 -10.51 1.77
C GLU A 63 -13.17 -11.85 2.37
N THR A 64 -12.59 -12.29 3.50
CA THR A 64 -13.02 -13.49 4.22
C THR A 64 -14.42 -13.38 4.84
N ASN A 65 -14.90 -12.18 5.17
CA ASN A 65 -16.24 -11.97 5.75
C ASN A 65 -17.35 -11.88 4.68
N LYS A 66 -17.19 -12.56 3.54
CA LYS A 66 -18.20 -12.69 2.48
C LYS A 66 -18.55 -14.15 2.26
#